data_AF-A0ABD6CRC9-F1
#
_entry.id   AF-A0ABD6CRC9-F1
#
_cell.length_a   1.000
_cell.length_b   1.000
_cell.length_c   1.000
_cell.angle_alpha   90.00
_cell.angle_beta   90.00
_cell.angle_gamma   90.00
#
_symmetry.space_group_name_H-M   'P 1'
#
loop_
_entity.id
_entity.type
_entity.pdbx_description
1 polymer ?
#
loop_
_entity_poly.entity_id
_entity_poly.type
_entity_poly.pdbx_seq_one_letter_code
_entity_poly.pdbx_strand_id
1 'polypeptide(L)'
;MISRRTIRSGAIGAVVGSALGFVPLVLLVAPVVGGGVAGYLERDGAESGAVAGVLMAALTTVVTGTIAFARLGDLPFASPDVPLEGLALAAALSLLAAIGQIVVAGVGGALGGILEADRRRAADREPVTGEDRPRPWPRVLGSLVAGSVTFGVVAVVLTVVLDPLVWPSLLVSLPVGIIAGLGVAVLANHYLARAAEGRVDWRPVAVGAVAVILVFGLVVGGLSVLGQQRQAATTESTYQYEVTIAADETLENATFYVPVPTEGGSSRLGERFVEDVRYDRYAPAVRGADPDPAPVNFSYELVETERGQMLAITADRIEVSKVYYREVENETMGWYERIPAEEYDPDNPDMGVQNDGSFAFTVTLVADEPIDTADPFDDEPLLAPQADRTEVECVTGDSATHRCFEYEGQMYADYETNEGATVYVSAQLDGRNEWFSGGWTGNEYREWSRIELRGPQSGWVLTDGELEIGSGNYRD
;
A
#
# COMPACT_ATOMS: atom_id res chain seq x y z
N MET A 1 -37.58 -32.43 0.10
CA MET A 1 -38.16 -32.02 1.40
C MET A 1 -37.05 -32.09 2.44
N ILE A 2 -36.76 -30.99 3.12
CA ILE A 2 -35.68 -30.91 4.12
C ILE A 2 -36.14 -31.65 5.39
N SER A 3 -35.32 -32.56 5.93
CA SER A 3 -35.68 -33.35 7.09
C SER A 3 -35.50 -32.54 8.40
N ARG A 4 -36.25 -32.88 9.45
CA ARG A 4 -36.04 -32.29 10.79
C ARG A 4 -34.61 -32.52 11.32
N ARG A 5 -33.96 -33.59 10.89
CA ARG A 5 -32.56 -33.87 11.24
C ARG A 5 -31.63 -32.86 10.55
N THR A 6 -31.83 -32.61 9.26
CA THR A 6 -31.02 -31.67 8.46
C THR A 6 -31.07 -30.25 9.04
N ILE A 7 -32.26 -29.81 9.47
CA ILE A 7 -32.44 -28.51 10.14
C ILE A 7 -31.67 -28.47 11.47
N ARG A 8 -31.75 -29.53 12.27
CA ARG A 8 -31.04 -29.62 13.56
C ARG A 8 -29.52 -29.66 13.39
N SER A 9 -29.02 -30.43 12.43
CA SER A 9 -27.60 -30.55 12.10
C SER A 9 -27.05 -29.19 11.63
N GLY A 10 -27.77 -28.51 10.72
CA GLY A 10 -27.43 -27.16 10.25
C GLY A 10 -27.40 -26.13 11.38
N ALA A 11 -28.40 -26.14 12.28
CA ALA A 11 -28.46 -25.22 13.42
C ALA A 11 -27.30 -25.43 14.41
N ILE A 12 -26.90 -26.68 14.69
CA ILE A 12 -25.75 -26.97 15.55
C ILE A 12 -24.45 -26.50 14.88
N GLY A 13 -24.29 -26.76 13.58
CA GLY A 13 -23.16 -26.22 12.82
C GLY A 13 -23.11 -24.69 12.85
N ALA A 14 -24.26 -24.02 12.85
CA ALA A 14 -24.34 -22.56 12.84
C ALA A 14 -23.89 -21.98 14.19
N VAL A 15 -24.25 -22.62 15.30
CA VAL A 15 -23.76 -22.25 16.63
C VAL A 15 -22.24 -22.40 16.72
N VAL A 16 -21.69 -23.53 16.22
CA VAL A 16 -20.24 -23.77 16.23
C VAL A 16 -19.51 -22.77 15.32
N GLY A 17 -20.01 -22.56 14.11
CA GLY A 17 -19.46 -21.58 13.17
C GLY A 17 -19.48 -20.16 13.74
N SER A 18 -20.59 -19.74 14.33
CA SER A 18 -20.71 -18.41 14.95
C SER A 18 -19.81 -18.25 16.17
N ALA A 19 -19.64 -19.28 17.01
CA ALA A 19 -18.74 -19.23 18.16
C ALA A 19 -17.27 -19.08 17.74
N LEU A 20 -16.87 -19.78 16.67
CA LEU A 20 -15.53 -19.67 16.08
C LEU A 20 -15.32 -18.33 15.36
N GLY A 21 -16.38 -17.72 14.86
CA GLY A 21 -16.37 -16.40 14.23
C GLY A 21 -16.06 -15.23 15.17
N PHE A 22 -15.94 -15.43 16.48
CA PHE A 22 -15.51 -14.39 17.42
C PHE A 22 -13.98 -14.27 17.52
N VAL A 23 -13.21 -15.18 16.92
CA VAL A 23 -11.75 -15.11 16.89
C VAL A 23 -11.32 -14.57 15.51
N PRO A 24 -10.67 -13.39 15.42
CA PRO A 24 -10.39 -12.71 14.16
C PRO A 24 -9.69 -13.56 13.08
N LEU A 25 -8.76 -14.43 13.48
CA LEU A 25 -8.05 -15.36 12.58
C LEU A 25 -8.88 -16.59 12.16
N VAL A 26 -9.91 -16.95 12.93
CA VAL A 26 -10.73 -18.16 12.73
C VAL A 26 -11.99 -17.85 11.90
N LEU A 27 -12.39 -16.58 11.81
CA LEU A 27 -13.51 -16.10 10.98
C LEU A 27 -13.50 -16.66 9.56
N LEU A 28 -12.31 -16.77 8.97
CA LEU A 28 -12.15 -17.19 7.58
C LEU A 28 -12.35 -18.70 7.38
N VAL A 29 -12.18 -19.50 8.44
CA VAL A 29 -12.32 -20.96 8.40
C VAL A 29 -13.60 -21.44 9.07
N ALA A 30 -14.26 -20.57 9.84
CA ALA A 30 -15.48 -20.87 10.58
C ALA A 30 -16.62 -21.46 9.72
N PRO A 31 -16.90 -20.99 8.48
CA PRO A 31 -17.91 -21.60 7.63
C PRO A 31 -17.58 -23.05 7.27
N VAL A 32 -16.30 -23.37 7.04
CA VAL A 32 -15.84 -24.73 6.73
C VAL A 32 -16.05 -25.64 7.94
N VAL A 33 -15.64 -25.18 9.12
CA VAL A 33 -15.71 -25.96 10.36
C VAL A 33 -17.17 -26.18 10.78
N GLY A 34 -17.97 -25.12 10.78
CA GLY A 34 -19.40 -25.22 11.07
C GLY A 34 -20.14 -26.10 10.06
N GLY A 35 -19.78 -25.99 8.78
CA GLY A 35 -20.29 -26.84 7.71
C GLY A 35 -19.92 -28.30 7.93
N GLY A 36 -18.64 -28.57 8.22
CA GLY A 36 -18.12 -29.90 8.55
C GLY A 36 -18.82 -30.55 9.72
N VAL A 37 -19.07 -29.81 10.79
CA VAL A 37 -19.85 -30.32 11.93
C VAL A 37 -21.29 -30.62 11.52
N ALA A 38 -21.95 -29.74 10.77
CA ALA A 38 -23.31 -29.98 10.29
C ALA A 38 -23.39 -31.24 9.42
N GLY A 39 -22.47 -31.42 8.48
CA GLY A 39 -22.43 -32.59 7.62
C GLY A 39 -22.07 -33.89 8.35
N TYR A 40 -21.16 -33.82 9.32
CA TYR A 40 -20.80 -34.95 10.17
C TYR A 40 -21.99 -35.45 11.01
N LEU A 41 -22.83 -34.53 11.50
CA LEU A 41 -24.04 -34.87 12.26
C LEU A 41 -25.17 -35.40 11.39
N GLU A 42 -25.21 -35.04 10.10
CA GLU A 42 -26.26 -35.47 9.19
C GLU A 42 -26.22 -36.96 8.89
N ARG A 43 -25.04 -37.58 8.93
CA ARG A 43 -24.83 -39.05 8.91
C ARG A 43 -25.23 -39.79 7.64
N ASP A 44 -25.72 -39.08 6.63
CA ASP A 44 -26.31 -39.62 5.41
C ASP A 44 -25.48 -39.34 4.14
N GLY A 45 -24.15 -39.18 4.30
CA GLY A 45 -23.19 -39.06 3.19
C GLY A 45 -22.94 -37.63 2.70
N ALA A 46 -22.16 -37.49 1.61
CA ALA A 46 -21.64 -36.21 1.13
C ALA A 46 -22.72 -35.23 0.66
N GLU A 47 -23.74 -35.71 -0.06
CA GLU A 47 -24.82 -34.88 -0.61
C GLU A 47 -25.68 -34.27 0.50
N SER A 48 -26.17 -35.12 1.41
CA SER A 48 -26.93 -34.68 2.60
C SER A 48 -26.07 -33.79 3.50
N GLY A 49 -24.78 -34.09 3.62
CA GLY A 49 -23.83 -33.27 4.36
C GLY A 49 -23.65 -31.87 3.77
N ALA A 50 -23.57 -31.75 2.43
CA ALA A 50 -23.49 -30.46 1.75
C ALA A 50 -24.74 -29.61 1.97
N VAL A 51 -25.93 -30.22 1.91
CA VAL A 51 -27.20 -29.54 2.19
C VAL A 51 -27.24 -29.03 3.64
N ALA A 52 -26.76 -29.82 4.60
CA ALA A 52 -26.64 -29.40 6.00
C ALA A 52 -25.67 -28.21 6.17
N GLY A 53 -24.56 -28.20 5.42
CA GLY A 53 -23.60 -27.09 5.39
C GLY A 53 -24.16 -25.80 4.77
N VAL A 54 -24.94 -25.89 3.68
CA VAL A 54 -25.63 -24.73 3.08
C VAL A 54 -26.67 -24.14 4.04
N LEU A 55 -27.44 -25.00 4.73
CA LEU A 55 -28.40 -24.57 5.74
C LEU A 55 -27.73 -23.90 6.94
N MET A 56 -26.56 -24.39 7.35
CA MET A 56 -25.74 -23.76 8.37
C MET A 56 -25.38 -22.33 7.96
N ALA A 57 -24.80 -22.13 6.78
CA ALA A 57 -24.39 -20.82 6.31
C ALA A 57 -25.56 -19.84 6.22
N ALA A 58 -26.70 -20.27 5.67
CA ALA A 58 -27.91 -19.45 5.62
C ALA A 58 -28.36 -18.97 7.01
N LEU A 59 -28.34 -19.84 8.01
CA LEU A 59 -28.68 -19.49 9.40
C LEU A 59 -27.66 -18.53 10.02
N THR A 60 -26.36 -18.78 9.83
CA THR A 60 -25.31 -17.89 10.32
C THR A 60 -25.37 -16.51 9.67
N THR A 61 -25.61 -16.42 8.36
CA THR A 61 -25.79 -15.13 7.66
C THR A 61 -26.95 -14.33 8.23
N VAL A 62 -28.08 -14.99 8.53
CA VAL A 62 -29.24 -14.32 9.17
C VAL A 62 -28.86 -13.82 10.56
N VAL A 63 -28.23 -14.65 11.40
CA VAL A 63 -27.84 -14.25 12.76
C VAL A 63 -26.83 -13.10 12.74
N THR A 64 -25.75 -13.22 11.97
CA THR A 64 -24.71 -12.20 11.88
C THR A 64 -25.24 -10.92 11.25
N GLY A 65 -26.08 -11.01 10.21
CA GLY A 65 -26.76 -9.86 9.60
C GLY A 65 -27.67 -9.14 10.59
N THR A 66 -28.42 -9.89 11.41
CA THR A 66 -29.28 -9.30 12.46
C THR A 66 -28.45 -8.63 13.56
N ILE A 67 -27.35 -9.24 14.00
CA ILE A 67 -26.45 -8.66 15.02
C ILE A 67 -25.76 -7.41 14.48
N ALA A 68 -25.24 -7.46 13.25
CA ALA A 68 -24.62 -6.30 12.61
C ALA A 68 -25.63 -5.17 12.46
N PHE A 69 -26.84 -5.45 11.97
CA PHE A 69 -27.92 -4.46 11.88
C PHE A 69 -28.30 -3.87 13.25
N ALA A 70 -28.35 -4.69 14.31
CA ALA A 70 -28.68 -4.21 15.66
C ALA A 70 -27.54 -3.43 16.34
N ARG A 71 -26.27 -3.73 16.02
CA ARG A 71 -25.07 -3.09 16.59
C ARG A 71 -24.65 -1.83 15.82
N LEU A 72 -24.89 -1.80 14.52
CA LEU A 72 -24.39 -0.79 13.57
C LEU A 72 -25.53 -0.07 12.86
N GLY A 73 -26.79 -0.27 13.27
CA GLY A 73 -27.97 0.39 12.71
C GLY A 73 -28.01 1.91 12.89
N ASP A 74 -27.13 2.47 13.72
CA ASP A 74 -26.90 3.92 13.88
C ASP A 74 -25.68 4.45 13.06
N LEU A 75 -25.10 3.64 12.15
CA LEU A 75 -24.02 4.11 11.29
C LEU A 75 -24.52 5.13 10.24
N PRO A 76 -23.66 6.11 9.84
CA PRO A 76 -24.02 7.30 9.07
C PRO A 76 -24.31 7.05 7.58
N PHE A 77 -24.74 5.85 7.19
CA PHE A 77 -25.14 5.53 5.82
C PHE A 77 -26.59 5.96 5.50
N ALA A 78 -27.28 6.54 6.49
CA ALA A 78 -28.57 7.20 6.35
C ALA A 78 -28.44 8.73 6.21
N SER A 79 -27.26 9.26 5.82
CA SER A 79 -27.19 10.62 5.30
C SER A 79 -27.72 10.64 3.86
N PRO A 80 -28.54 11.64 3.48
CA PRO A 80 -29.09 11.75 2.13
C PRO A 80 -28.05 11.95 1.02
N ASP A 81 -26.77 12.09 1.38
CA ASP A 81 -25.66 12.45 0.48
C ASP A 81 -24.76 11.27 0.10
N VAL A 82 -25.05 10.03 0.53
CA VAL A 82 -24.28 8.86 0.08
C VAL A 82 -24.71 8.47 -1.34
N PRO A 83 -23.81 8.51 -2.35
CA PRO A 83 -24.17 8.18 -3.72
C PRO A 83 -24.67 6.73 -3.84
N LEU A 84 -25.85 6.56 -4.47
CA LEU A 84 -26.53 5.27 -4.63
C LEU A 84 -25.65 4.18 -5.27
N GLU A 85 -24.67 4.58 -6.09
CA GLU A 85 -23.71 3.69 -6.73
C GLU A 85 -22.79 2.99 -5.71
N GLY A 86 -22.39 3.68 -4.63
CA GLY A 86 -21.60 3.11 -3.55
C GLY A 86 -22.37 2.06 -2.73
N LEU A 87 -23.67 2.30 -2.50
CA LEU A 87 -24.55 1.35 -1.82
C LEU A 87 -24.81 0.09 -2.66
N ALA A 88 -25.00 0.24 -3.97
CA ALA A 88 -25.17 -0.89 -4.88
C ALA A 88 -23.92 -1.77 -4.94
N LEU A 89 -22.73 -1.17 -4.99
CA LEU A 89 -21.46 -1.90 -4.97
C LEU A 89 -21.25 -2.63 -3.64
N ALA A 90 -21.51 -1.97 -2.51
CA ALA A 90 -21.41 -2.58 -1.18
C ALA A 90 -22.40 -3.75 -0.99
N ALA A 91 -23.63 -3.61 -1.49
CA ALA A 91 -24.63 -4.67 -1.47
C ALA A 91 -24.22 -5.86 -2.36
N ALA A 92 -23.66 -5.59 -3.54
CA ALA A 92 -23.16 -6.62 -4.45
C ALA A 92 -21.98 -7.39 -3.85
N LEU A 93 -21.01 -6.69 -3.26
CA LEU A 93 -19.87 -7.31 -2.57
C LEU A 93 -20.32 -8.14 -1.35
N SER A 94 -21.29 -7.65 -0.59
CA SER A 94 -21.86 -8.37 0.55
C SER A 94 -22.59 -9.64 0.11
N LEU A 95 -23.33 -9.58 -1.00
CA LEU A 95 -24.01 -10.74 -1.58
C LEU A 95 -22.99 -11.77 -2.09
N LEU A 96 -21.94 -11.35 -2.78
CA LEU A 96 -20.86 -12.23 -3.24
C LEU A 96 -20.15 -12.90 -2.07
N ALA A 97 -19.85 -12.16 -0.99
CA ALA A 97 -19.27 -12.72 0.22
C ALA A 97 -20.19 -13.77 0.86
N ALA A 98 -21.50 -13.50 0.94
CA ALA A 98 -22.48 -14.44 1.48
C ALA A 98 -22.59 -15.72 0.63
N ILE A 99 -22.60 -15.59 -0.70
CA ILE A 99 -22.58 -16.73 -1.62
C ILE A 99 -21.29 -17.55 -1.42
N GLY A 100 -20.14 -16.89 -1.31
CA GLY A 100 -18.86 -17.53 -1.03
C GLY A 100 -18.89 -18.34 0.26
N GLN A 101 -19.42 -17.77 1.36
CA GLN A 101 -19.57 -18.47 2.63
C GLN A 101 -20.49 -19.70 2.53
N ILE A 102 -21.58 -19.61 1.77
CA ILE A 102 -22.51 -20.73 1.55
C ILE A 102 -21.81 -21.87 0.81
N VAL A 103 -21.05 -21.57 -0.24
CA VAL A 103 -20.30 -22.58 -1.01
C VAL A 103 -19.27 -23.26 -0.11
N VAL A 104 -18.49 -22.46 0.64
CA VAL A 104 -17.45 -22.96 1.55
C VAL A 104 -18.04 -23.85 2.66
N ALA A 105 -19.17 -23.46 3.24
CA ALA A 105 -19.86 -24.26 4.24
C ALA A 105 -20.46 -25.55 3.67
N GLY A 106 -20.99 -25.50 2.44
CA GLY A 106 -21.44 -26.69 1.71
C GLY A 106 -20.30 -27.68 1.47
N VAL A 107 -19.12 -27.20 1.07
CA VAL A 107 -17.91 -28.03 0.94
C VAL A 107 -17.53 -28.65 2.29
N GLY A 108 -17.47 -27.84 3.35
CA GLY A 108 -17.24 -28.34 4.71
C GLY A 108 -18.22 -29.47 5.07
N GLY A 109 -19.52 -29.26 4.83
CA GLY A 109 -20.56 -30.25 5.09
C GLY A 109 -20.43 -31.54 4.28
N ALA A 110 -20.06 -31.44 3.01
CA ALA A 110 -19.77 -32.63 2.20
C ALA A 110 -18.62 -33.44 2.81
N LEU A 111 -17.53 -32.78 3.21
CA LEU A 111 -16.36 -33.41 3.83
C LEU A 111 -16.73 -34.06 5.17
N GLY A 112 -17.52 -33.39 6.01
CA GLY A 112 -18.02 -33.93 7.28
C GLY A 112 -18.88 -35.18 7.09
N GLY A 113 -19.78 -35.16 6.10
CA GLY A 113 -20.62 -36.31 5.75
C GLY A 113 -19.82 -37.51 5.24
N ILE A 114 -18.74 -37.27 4.48
CA ILE A 114 -17.80 -38.32 4.04
C ILE A 114 -17.09 -38.95 5.26
N LEU A 115 -16.57 -38.13 6.17
CA LEU A 115 -15.85 -38.59 7.36
C LEU A 115 -16.72 -39.47 8.26
N GLU A 116 -17.97 -39.10 8.51
CA GLU A 116 -18.89 -39.92 9.31
C GLU A 116 -19.27 -41.22 8.60
N ALA A 117 -19.50 -41.18 7.28
CA ALA A 117 -19.80 -42.38 6.51
C ALA A 117 -18.64 -43.39 6.56
N ASP A 118 -17.39 -42.91 6.50
CA ASP A 118 -16.21 -43.76 6.63
C ASP A 118 -16.03 -44.29 8.05
N ARG A 119 -16.28 -43.47 9.09
CA ARG A 119 -16.24 -43.90 10.50
C ARG A 119 -17.22 -45.04 10.79
N ARG A 120 -18.46 -44.94 10.31
CA ARG A 120 -19.50 -45.96 10.51
C ARG A 120 -19.12 -47.28 9.86
N ARG A 121 -18.64 -47.25 8.62
CA ARG A 121 -18.16 -48.45 7.93
C ARG A 121 -16.98 -49.11 8.64
N ALA A 122 -16.10 -48.32 9.27
CA ALA A 122 -15.02 -48.86 10.08
C ALA A 122 -15.55 -49.54 11.36
N ALA A 123 -16.64 -49.04 11.95
CA ALA A 123 -17.27 -49.61 13.15
C ALA A 123 -18.09 -50.88 12.86
N ASP A 124 -18.75 -50.96 11.70
CA ASP A 124 -19.55 -52.13 11.29
C ASP A 124 -18.72 -53.34 10.84
N ARG A 125 -17.38 -53.19 10.73
CA ARG A 125 -16.48 -54.31 10.47
C ARG A 125 -16.23 -55.09 11.76
N GLU A 126 -16.90 -56.23 11.91
CA GLU A 126 -16.56 -57.20 12.97
C GLU A 126 -15.07 -57.59 12.89
N PRO A 127 -14.36 -57.65 14.05
CA PRO A 127 -12.98 -58.08 14.08
C PRO A 127 -12.91 -59.58 13.77
N VAL A 128 -12.57 -59.92 12.52
CA VAL A 128 -12.15 -61.28 12.17
C VAL A 128 -10.87 -61.58 12.96
N THR A 129 -10.93 -62.58 13.81
CA THR A 129 -9.85 -63.01 14.69
C THR A 129 -8.70 -63.60 13.87
N GLY A 130 -7.52 -62.97 13.91
CA GLY A 130 -6.25 -63.59 13.49
C GLY A 130 -5.47 -62.95 12.33
N GLU A 131 -5.95 -61.87 11.71
CA GLU A 131 -5.14 -61.13 10.73
C GLU A 131 -4.43 -59.95 11.40
N ASP A 132 -3.09 -59.95 11.33
CA ASP A 132 -2.25 -58.77 11.59
C ASP A 132 -2.64 -57.67 10.61
N ARG A 133 -3.62 -56.85 11.00
CA ARG A 133 -4.07 -55.72 10.19
C ARG A 133 -2.88 -54.78 9.98
N PRO A 134 -2.48 -54.49 8.72
CA PRO A 134 -1.54 -53.41 8.47
C PRO A 134 -2.13 -52.15 9.08
N ARG A 135 -1.38 -51.53 10.01
CA ARG A 135 -1.84 -50.35 10.75
C ARG A 135 -2.31 -49.31 9.74
N PRO A 136 -3.50 -48.69 9.91
CA PRO A 136 -4.07 -47.72 8.96
C PRO A 136 -3.29 -46.40 8.89
N TRP A 137 -2.24 -46.26 9.69
CA TRP A 137 -1.42 -45.07 9.84
C TRP A 137 -0.75 -44.52 8.57
N PRO A 138 -0.18 -45.33 7.64
CA PRO A 138 0.48 -44.79 6.45
C PRO A 138 -0.52 -44.16 5.47
N ARG A 139 -1.80 -44.57 5.48
CA ARG A 139 -2.85 -43.97 4.64
C ARG A 139 -3.24 -42.59 5.17
N VAL A 140 -3.50 -42.51 6.47
CA VAL A 140 -3.83 -41.25 7.15
C VAL A 140 -2.67 -40.26 7.02
N LEU A 141 -1.44 -40.75 7.23
CA LEU A 141 -0.24 -39.94 7.06
C LEU A 141 -0.10 -39.45 5.60
N GLY A 142 -0.28 -40.33 4.61
CA GLY A 142 -0.22 -39.96 3.20
C GLY A 142 -1.27 -38.90 2.81
N SER A 143 -2.50 -39.01 3.32
CA SER A 143 -3.53 -38.01 3.08
C SER A 143 -3.25 -36.67 3.76
N LEU A 144 -2.71 -36.68 4.98
CA LEU A 144 -2.34 -35.46 5.68
C LEU A 144 -1.19 -34.74 4.97
N VAL A 145 -0.18 -35.48 4.51
CA VAL A 145 0.92 -34.92 3.72
C VAL A 145 0.40 -34.31 2.42
N ALA A 146 -0.47 -35.01 1.67
CA ALA A 146 -1.06 -34.47 0.46
C ALA A 146 -1.87 -33.18 0.70
N GLY A 147 -2.63 -33.13 1.80
CA GLY A 147 -3.35 -31.93 2.23
C GLY A 147 -2.42 -30.78 2.61
N SER A 148 -1.38 -31.03 3.40
CA SER A 148 -0.39 -30.00 3.79
C SER A 148 0.37 -29.43 2.60
N VAL A 149 0.77 -30.27 1.65
CA VAL A 149 1.42 -29.81 0.40
C VAL A 149 0.46 -28.95 -0.41
N THR A 150 -0.79 -29.37 -0.56
CA THR A 150 -1.80 -28.59 -1.29
C THR A 150 -2.04 -27.23 -0.63
N PHE A 151 -2.16 -27.19 0.70
CA PHE A 151 -2.27 -25.95 1.47
C PHE A 151 -1.12 -25.00 1.14
N GLY A 152 0.13 -25.47 1.26
CA GLY A 152 1.32 -24.66 1.02
C GLY A 152 1.37 -24.11 -0.41
N VAL A 153 1.14 -24.97 -1.40
CA VAL A 153 1.16 -24.57 -2.83
C VAL A 153 0.07 -23.54 -3.12
N VAL A 154 -1.18 -23.79 -2.71
CA VAL A 154 -2.30 -22.89 -2.99
C VAL A 154 -2.13 -21.55 -2.27
N ALA A 155 -1.69 -21.57 -1.01
CA ALA A 155 -1.46 -20.35 -0.24
C ALA A 155 -0.35 -19.50 -0.88
N VAL A 156 0.80 -20.10 -1.21
CA VAL A 156 1.92 -19.36 -1.83
C VAL A 156 1.53 -18.81 -3.20
N VAL A 157 0.94 -19.63 -4.07
CA VAL A 157 0.53 -19.20 -5.42
C VAL A 157 -0.46 -18.05 -5.35
N LEU A 158 -1.48 -18.15 -4.49
CA LEU A 158 -2.47 -17.08 -4.35
C LEU A 158 -1.90 -15.82 -3.72
N THR A 159 -0.99 -15.93 -2.75
CA THR A 159 -0.30 -14.75 -2.17
C THR A 159 0.42 -13.98 -3.27
N VAL A 160 1.26 -14.65 -4.05
CA VAL A 160 2.04 -14.01 -5.14
C VAL A 160 1.13 -13.35 -6.17
N VAL A 161 0.01 -13.98 -6.50
CA VAL A 161 -0.92 -13.50 -7.54
C VAL A 161 -1.81 -12.36 -7.04
N LEU A 162 -2.16 -12.37 -5.76
CA LEU A 162 -3.02 -11.36 -5.15
C LEU A 162 -2.26 -10.16 -4.61
N ASP A 163 -0.93 -10.25 -4.45
CA ASP A 163 -0.09 -9.16 -3.96
C ASP A 163 -0.27 -7.83 -4.71
N PRO A 164 -0.36 -7.82 -6.06
CA PRO A 164 -0.67 -6.61 -6.83
C PRO A 164 -2.05 -6.03 -6.54
N LEU A 165 -2.98 -6.88 -6.09
CA LEU A 165 -4.42 -6.60 -6.10
C LEU A 165 -4.99 -6.25 -4.73
N VAL A 166 -4.47 -6.85 -3.65
CA VAL A 166 -5.05 -6.77 -2.31
C VAL A 166 -3.95 -6.82 -1.26
N TRP A 167 -3.93 -5.83 -0.36
CA TRP A 167 -3.13 -5.89 0.87
C TRP A 167 -4.03 -6.06 2.09
N PRO A 168 -3.71 -6.99 3.02
CA PRO A 168 -2.68 -8.04 2.93
C PRO A 168 -3.19 -9.26 2.15
N SER A 169 -2.50 -9.63 1.06
CA SER A 169 -2.81 -10.78 0.19
C SER A 169 -2.89 -12.10 0.96
N LEU A 170 -2.08 -12.21 2.00
CA LEU A 170 -1.99 -13.36 2.92
C LEU A 170 -3.28 -13.61 3.72
N LEU A 171 -4.11 -12.57 3.96
CA LEU A 171 -5.42 -12.75 4.61
C LEU A 171 -6.39 -13.54 3.73
N VAL A 172 -6.25 -13.47 2.41
CA VAL A 172 -7.13 -14.17 1.45
C VAL A 172 -6.56 -15.54 1.09
N SER A 173 -5.24 -15.66 0.94
CA SER A 173 -4.61 -16.90 0.48
C SER A 173 -4.58 -18.00 1.55
N LEU A 174 -4.37 -17.67 2.82
CA LEU A 174 -4.31 -18.65 3.91
C LEU A 174 -5.61 -19.46 4.07
N PRO A 175 -6.80 -18.85 4.15
CA PRO A 175 -8.05 -19.60 4.28
C PRO A 175 -8.33 -20.50 3.08
N VAL A 176 -8.09 -19.98 1.87
CA VAL A 176 -8.30 -20.74 0.62
C VAL A 176 -7.35 -21.94 0.58
N GLY A 177 -6.09 -21.74 0.96
CA GLY A 177 -5.13 -22.82 1.14
C GLY A 177 -5.63 -23.86 2.14
N ILE A 178 -6.14 -23.44 3.32
CA ILE A 178 -6.58 -24.37 4.38
C ILE A 178 -7.73 -25.23 3.87
N ILE A 179 -8.70 -24.61 3.19
CA ILE A 179 -9.85 -25.30 2.59
C ILE A 179 -9.38 -26.32 1.57
N ALA A 180 -8.50 -25.93 0.65
CA ALA A 180 -7.95 -26.81 -0.37
C ALA A 180 -7.20 -27.99 0.26
N GLY A 181 -6.35 -27.73 1.26
CA GLY A 181 -5.58 -28.75 1.96
C GLY A 181 -6.46 -29.76 2.71
N LEU A 182 -7.45 -29.28 3.46
CA LEU A 182 -8.41 -30.15 4.17
C LEU A 182 -9.25 -30.97 3.17
N GLY A 183 -9.70 -30.37 2.08
CA GLY A 183 -10.43 -31.04 1.02
C GLY A 183 -9.62 -32.19 0.42
N VAL A 184 -8.36 -31.93 0.05
CA VAL A 184 -7.45 -32.95 -0.49
C VAL A 184 -7.17 -34.05 0.54
N ALA A 185 -6.94 -33.73 1.81
CA ALA A 185 -6.70 -34.73 2.84
C ALA A 185 -7.89 -35.69 3.01
N VAL A 186 -9.11 -35.15 3.10
CA VAL A 186 -10.33 -35.96 3.26
C VAL A 186 -10.59 -36.81 2.02
N LEU A 187 -10.49 -36.23 0.82
CA LEU A 187 -10.71 -36.95 -0.43
C LEU A 187 -9.64 -38.02 -0.65
N ALA A 188 -8.37 -37.72 -0.42
CA ALA A 188 -7.27 -38.68 -0.54
C ALA A 188 -7.48 -39.85 0.42
N ASN A 189 -7.81 -39.59 1.69
CA ASN A 189 -8.09 -40.65 2.65
C ASN A 189 -9.28 -41.53 2.20
N HIS A 190 -10.35 -40.89 1.73
CA HIS A 190 -11.55 -41.58 1.25
C HIS A 190 -11.26 -42.50 0.04
N TYR A 191 -10.55 -41.98 -0.97
CA TYR A 191 -10.20 -42.75 -2.15
C TYR A 191 -9.16 -43.84 -1.86
N LEU A 192 -8.16 -43.58 -1.01
CA LEU A 192 -7.19 -44.60 -0.58
C LEU A 192 -7.87 -45.73 0.21
N ALA A 193 -8.87 -45.41 1.04
CA ALA A 193 -9.67 -46.40 1.75
C ALA A 193 -10.46 -47.29 0.77
N ARG A 194 -11.08 -46.71 -0.26
CA ARG A 194 -11.82 -47.46 -1.28
C ARG A 194 -10.92 -48.22 -2.26
N ALA A 195 -9.76 -47.69 -2.59
CA ALA A 195 -8.81 -48.32 -3.49
C ALA A 195 -8.27 -49.63 -2.90
N ALA A 196 -8.05 -49.66 -1.58
CA ALA A 196 -7.71 -50.88 -0.85
C ALA A 196 -8.81 -51.95 -0.89
N GLU A 197 -10.05 -51.60 -1.23
CA GLU A 197 -11.18 -52.51 -1.38
C GLU A 197 -11.41 -52.94 -2.85
N GLY A 198 -10.60 -52.44 -3.80
CA GLY A 198 -10.70 -52.76 -5.23
C GLY A 198 -11.88 -52.10 -5.95
N ARG A 199 -12.49 -51.05 -5.39
CA ARG A 199 -13.77 -50.48 -5.87
C ARG A 199 -13.67 -49.07 -6.46
N VAL A 200 -12.47 -48.59 -6.78
CA VAL A 200 -12.29 -47.22 -7.30
C VAL A 200 -12.10 -47.27 -8.81
N ASP A 201 -13.04 -46.64 -9.53
CA ASP A 201 -12.78 -46.21 -10.90
C ASP A 201 -12.00 -44.89 -10.84
N TRP A 202 -10.74 -44.93 -11.28
CA TRP A 202 -9.83 -43.78 -11.23
C TRP A 202 -10.12 -42.74 -12.31
N ARG A 203 -10.87 -43.10 -13.37
CA ARG A 203 -11.17 -42.19 -14.49
C ARG A 203 -11.91 -40.91 -14.05
N PRO A 204 -13.04 -40.97 -13.32
CA PRO A 204 -13.73 -39.76 -12.88
C PRO A 204 -12.90 -38.91 -11.90
N VAL A 205 -12.04 -39.54 -11.08
CA VAL A 205 -11.13 -38.84 -10.17
C VAL A 205 -10.08 -38.06 -10.94
N ALA A 206 -9.47 -38.69 -11.95
CA ALA A 206 -8.49 -38.04 -12.81
C ALA A 206 -9.12 -36.88 -13.60
N VAL A 207 -10.31 -37.08 -14.19
CA VAL A 207 -11.04 -36.02 -14.91
C VAL A 207 -11.37 -34.85 -13.98
N GLY A 208 -11.85 -35.12 -12.76
CA GLY A 208 -12.13 -34.09 -11.77
C GLY A 208 -10.89 -33.32 -11.34
N ALA A 209 -9.77 -34.00 -11.08
CA ALA A 209 -8.51 -33.37 -10.72
C ALA A 209 -7.98 -32.46 -11.83
N VAL A 210 -8.00 -32.94 -13.09
CA VAL A 210 -7.60 -32.14 -14.25
C VAL A 210 -8.50 -30.92 -14.41
N ALA A 211 -9.82 -31.07 -14.27
CA ALA A 211 -10.75 -29.94 -14.36
C ALA A 211 -10.46 -28.88 -13.29
N VAL A 212 -10.19 -29.29 -12.04
CA VAL A 212 -9.83 -28.36 -10.95
C VAL A 212 -8.52 -27.63 -11.24
N ILE A 213 -7.49 -28.35 -11.71
CA ILE A 213 -6.20 -27.75 -12.06
C ILE A 213 -6.36 -26.74 -13.20
N LEU A 214 -7.13 -27.07 -14.23
CA LEU A 214 -7.38 -26.17 -15.36
C LEU A 214 -8.15 -24.91 -14.92
N VAL A 215 -9.20 -25.06 -14.12
CA VAL A 215 -9.96 -23.91 -13.60
C VAL A 215 -9.08 -23.06 -12.68
N PHE A 216 -8.32 -23.68 -11.78
CA PHE A 216 -7.41 -22.94 -10.89
C PHE A 216 -6.34 -22.19 -11.68
N GLY A 217 -5.72 -22.83 -12.67
CA GLY A 217 -4.74 -22.20 -13.55
C GLY A 217 -5.32 -21.04 -14.35
N LEU A 218 -6.56 -21.16 -14.85
CA LEU A 218 -7.24 -20.08 -15.57
C LEU A 218 -7.58 -18.91 -14.64
N VAL A 219 -8.07 -19.18 -13.42
CA VAL A 219 -8.37 -18.13 -12.43
C VAL A 219 -7.08 -17.42 -12.01
N VAL A 220 -6.03 -18.17 -11.67
CA VAL A 220 -4.74 -17.61 -11.28
C VAL A 220 -4.11 -16.80 -12.41
N GLY A 221 -4.09 -17.35 -13.62
CA GLY A 221 -3.59 -16.65 -14.80
C GLY A 221 -4.39 -15.38 -15.10
N GLY A 222 -5.72 -15.45 -15.01
CA GLY A 222 -6.60 -14.30 -15.20
C GLY A 222 -6.38 -13.21 -14.15
N LEU A 223 -6.25 -13.57 -12.88
CA LEU A 223 -5.94 -12.62 -11.80
C LEU A 223 -4.55 -11.99 -11.96
N SER A 224 -3.56 -12.77 -12.38
CA SER A 224 -2.21 -12.26 -12.65
C SER A 224 -2.21 -11.23 -13.77
N VAL A 225 -2.91 -11.51 -14.88
CA VAL A 225 -3.06 -10.55 -16.00
C VAL A 225 -3.81 -9.29 -15.54
N LEU A 226 -4.87 -9.43 -14.75
CA LEU A 226 -5.60 -8.29 -14.20
C LEU A 226 -4.75 -7.45 -13.25
N GLY A 227 -3.90 -8.10 -12.44
CA GLY A 227 -2.93 -7.43 -11.57
C GLY A 227 -1.95 -6.57 -12.36
N GLN A 228 -1.34 -7.14 -13.41
CA GLN A 228 -0.44 -6.41 -14.30
C GLN A 228 -1.14 -5.24 -15.00
N GLN A 229 -2.36 -5.45 -15.51
CA GLN A 229 -3.15 -4.37 -16.14
C GLN A 229 -3.47 -3.24 -15.16
N ARG A 230 -3.82 -3.56 -13.91
CA ARG A 230 -4.07 -2.54 -12.89
C ARG A 230 -2.83 -1.74 -12.53
N GLN A 231 -1.70 -2.42 -12.35
CA GLN A 231 -0.46 -1.72 -12.07
C GLN A 231 -0.09 -0.79 -13.22
N ALA A 232 -0.17 -1.26 -14.47
CA ALA A 232 0.07 -0.42 -15.65
C ALA A 232 -0.91 0.78 -15.73
N ALA A 233 -2.18 0.56 -15.42
CA ALA A 233 -3.20 1.62 -15.43
C ALA A 233 -3.09 2.62 -14.27
N THR A 234 -2.34 2.28 -13.22
CA THR A 234 -2.08 3.16 -12.05
C THR A 234 -0.66 3.69 -12.03
N THR A 235 0.15 3.36 -13.04
CA THR A 235 1.49 3.90 -13.16
C THR A 235 1.36 5.34 -13.60
N GLU A 236 1.83 6.25 -12.75
CA GLU A 236 1.96 7.67 -13.05
C GLU A 236 3.42 8.07 -12.84
N SER A 237 3.98 8.75 -13.82
CA SER A 237 5.39 9.14 -13.83
C SER A 237 5.44 10.66 -13.82
N THR A 238 6.15 11.24 -12.88
CA THR A 238 6.15 12.69 -12.66
C THR A 238 7.55 13.21 -12.39
N TYR A 239 7.84 14.38 -12.94
CA TYR A 239 8.95 15.21 -12.47
C TYR A 239 8.40 16.33 -11.60
N GLN A 240 9.07 16.59 -10.49
CA GLN A 240 8.83 17.75 -9.66
C GLN A 240 10.11 18.58 -9.60
N TYR A 241 10.01 19.85 -9.93
CA TYR A 241 11.11 20.80 -9.78
C TYR A 241 10.70 21.86 -8.75
N GLU A 242 11.51 22.00 -7.72
CA GLU A 242 11.29 22.92 -6.61
C GLU A 242 12.49 23.82 -6.41
N VAL A 243 12.24 25.12 -6.25
CA VAL A 243 13.23 26.08 -5.79
C VAL A 243 12.82 26.58 -4.42
N THR A 244 13.75 26.67 -3.49
CA THR A 244 13.53 27.26 -2.17
C THR A 244 14.43 28.47 -1.99
N ILE A 245 13.85 29.58 -1.56
CA ILE A 245 14.58 30.77 -1.11
C ILE A 245 14.12 31.04 0.31
N ALA A 246 15.03 30.98 1.28
CA ALA A 246 14.74 31.28 2.67
C ALA A 246 15.69 32.35 3.23
N ALA A 247 15.16 33.35 3.92
CA ALA A 247 15.94 34.40 4.56
C ALA A 247 15.41 34.69 5.96
N ASP A 248 16.30 35.05 6.89
CA ASP A 248 15.93 35.44 8.26
C ASP A 248 15.75 36.96 8.43
N GLU A 249 16.08 37.75 7.40
CA GLU A 249 15.94 39.20 7.32
C GLU A 249 15.39 39.61 5.95
N THR A 250 14.87 40.83 5.86
CA THR A 250 14.36 41.39 4.59
C THR A 250 15.49 41.52 3.56
N LEU A 251 15.19 41.16 2.31
CA LEU A 251 16.09 41.33 1.16
C LEU A 251 15.57 42.44 0.24
N GLU A 252 16.47 43.28 -0.27
CA GLU A 252 16.15 44.33 -1.26
C GLU A 252 16.89 44.04 -2.58
N ASN A 253 16.26 44.39 -3.70
CA ASN A 253 16.77 44.20 -5.07
C ASN A 253 17.28 42.77 -5.33
N ALA A 254 16.52 41.78 -4.89
CA ALA A 254 16.97 40.40 -4.89
C ALA A 254 16.89 39.78 -6.30
N THR A 255 17.99 39.17 -6.73
CA THR A 255 18.10 38.41 -7.98
C THR A 255 18.85 37.10 -7.70
N PHE A 256 18.22 35.98 -8.04
CA PHE A 256 18.81 34.65 -7.94
C PHE A 256 18.81 33.97 -9.31
N TYR A 257 19.94 33.42 -9.73
CA TYR A 257 19.99 32.47 -10.85
C TYR A 257 20.26 31.07 -10.32
N VAL A 258 19.30 30.18 -10.50
CA VAL A 258 19.35 28.79 -10.02
C VAL A 258 19.43 27.81 -11.20
N PRO A 259 20.12 26.67 -11.02
CA PRO A 259 20.24 25.64 -12.04
C PRO A 259 18.87 25.11 -12.42
N VAL A 260 18.65 24.85 -13.71
CA VAL A 260 17.40 24.29 -14.21
C VAL A 260 17.59 22.85 -14.67
N PRO A 261 16.55 22.00 -14.55
CA PRO A 261 16.57 20.67 -15.14
C PRO A 261 16.70 20.78 -16.66
N THR A 262 17.70 20.14 -17.26
CA THR A 262 17.92 20.15 -18.71
C THR A 262 17.94 18.75 -19.28
N GLU A 263 17.26 18.57 -20.42
CA GLU A 263 17.19 17.35 -21.22
C GLU A 263 17.49 17.74 -22.68
N GLY A 264 18.51 17.13 -23.27
CA GLY A 264 18.91 17.45 -24.65
C GLY A 264 19.27 18.92 -24.90
N GLY A 265 19.64 19.67 -23.85
CA GLY A 265 19.93 21.11 -23.91
C GLY A 265 18.70 22.03 -23.86
N SER A 266 17.52 21.50 -23.59
CA SER A 266 16.27 22.25 -23.36
C SER A 266 15.75 22.04 -21.94
N SER A 267 14.93 22.96 -21.43
CA SER A 267 14.36 22.86 -20.07
C SER A 267 12.83 22.96 -20.08
N ARG A 268 12.14 21.84 -20.34
CA ARG A 268 10.67 21.79 -20.28
C ARG A 268 10.12 22.16 -18.90
N LEU A 269 10.81 21.73 -17.83
CA LEU A 269 10.47 22.10 -16.46
C LEU A 269 10.72 23.59 -16.18
N GLY A 270 11.81 24.15 -16.71
CA GLY A 270 12.09 25.58 -16.62
C GLY A 270 11.05 26.44 -17.36
N GLU A 271 10.66 26.03 -18.57
CA GLU A 271 9.59 26.70 -19.33
C GLU A 271 8.28 26.67 -18.54
N ARG A 272 7.90 25.50 -18.01
CA ARG A 272 6.72 25.35 -17.17
C ARG A 272 6.79 26.18 -15.89
N PHE A 273 7.97 26.32 -15.30
CA PHE A 273 8.19 27.17 -14.14
C PHE A 273 7.85 28.63 -14.47
N VAL A 274 8.35 29.16 -15.60
CA VAL A 274 8.05 30.55 -15.99
C VAL A 274 6.55 30.75 -16.29
N GLU A 275 5.87 29.75 -16.83
CA GLU A 275 4.45 29.86 -17.22
C GLU A 275 3.47 29.71 -16.04
N ASP A 276 3.68 28.71 -15.19
CA ASP A 276 2.64 28.19 -14.28
C ASP A 276 3.02 28.26 -12.78
N VAL A 277 4.25 28.68 -12.43
CA VAL A 277 4.71 28.56 -11.04
C VAL A 277 3.86 29.36 -10.07
N ARG A 278 3.64 28.75 -8.91
CA ARG A 278 3.16 29.41 -7.70
C ARG A 278 4.16 29.16 -6.61
N TYR A 279 4.25 30.12 -5.70
CA TYR A 279 5.04 29.95 -4.50
C TYR A 279 4.14 29.75 -3.30
N ASP A 280 4.60 28.90 -2.39
CA ASP A 280 4.09 28.78 -1.04
C ASP A 280 5.04 29.52 -0.10
N ARG A 281 4.49 30.37 0.76
CA ARG A 281 5.25 31.08 1.79
C ARG A 281 5.02 30.39 3.14
N TYR A 282 6.10 30.12 3.85
CA TYR A 282 6.00 29.57 5.20
C TYR A 282 5.30 30.55 6.14
N ALA A 283 4.23 30.08 6.78
CA ALA A 283 3.52 30.80 7.83
C ALA A 283 3.83 30.15 9.20
N PRO A 284 4.44 30.89 10.14
CA PRO A 284 4.71 30.38 11.49
C PRO A 284 3.43 29.86 12.16
N ALA A 285 3.46 28.63 12.66
CA ALA A 285 2.35 28.00 13.37
C ALA A 285 2.21 28.51 14.81
N VAL A 286 2.14 29.84 14.96
CA VAL A 286 2.12 30.56 16.24
C VAL A 286 0.76 31.23 16.41
N ARG A 287 0.12 31.00 17.56
CA ARG A 287 -1.18 31.60 17.86
C ARG A 287 -1.05 33.13 17.93
N GLY A 288 -1.84 33.84 17.13
CA GLY A 288 -1.79 35.30 17.02
C GLY A 288 -0.77 35.83 16.01
N ALA A 289 -0.09 34.95 15.28
CA ALA A 289 0.59 35.34 14.04
C ALA A 289 -0.42 35.57 12.92
N ASP A 290 -0.02 36.36 11.92
CA ASP A 290 -0.80 36.56 10.70
C ASP A 290 -0.73 35.28 9.86
N PRO A 291 -1.85 34.60 9.58
CA PRO A 291 -1.83 33.39 8.77
C PRO A 291 -1.66 33.68 7.27
N ASP A 292 -1.80 34.94 6.83
CA ASP A 292 -1.76 35.32 5.40
C ASP A 292 -0.87 36.56 5.19
N PRO A 293 0.47 36.39 5.32
CA PRO A 293 1.40 37.49 5.15
C PRO A 293 1.33 38.09 3.74
N ALA A 294 1.65 39.38 3.60
CA ALA A 294 1.53 40.10 2.33
C ALA A 294 2.30 39.39 1.20
N PRO A 295 1.73 39.28 -0.01
CA PRO A 295 2.37 38.60 -1.12
C PRO A 295 3.60 39.38 -1.60
N VAL A 296 4.65 38.64 -1.93
CA VAL A 296 5.84 39.15 -2.63
C VAL A 296 5.62 39.02 -4.13
N ASN A 297 5.98 40.07 -4.88
CA ASN A 297 5.89 40.08 -6.34
C ASN A 297 7.20 39.58 -6.93
N PHE A 298 7.29 38.28 -7.17
CA PHE A 298 8.41 37.68 -7.89
C PHE A 298 8.20 37.78 -9.40
N SER A 299 9.30 37.88 -10.13
CA SER A 299 9.33 37.67 -11.57
C SER A 299 10.27 36.53 -11.94
N TYR A 300 9.94 35.83 -13.02
CA TYR A 300 10.58 34.58 -13.43
C TYR A 300 10.97 34.65 -14.90
N GLU A 301 12.19 34.27 -15.22
CA GLU A 301 12.70 34.24 -16.60
C GLU A 301 13.75 33.15 -16.77
N LEU A 302 13.76 32.46 -17.91
CA LEU A 302 14.90 31.63 -18.30
C LEU A 302 15.96 32.52 -18.96
N VAL A 303 17.17 32.52 -18.41
CA VAL A 303 18.27 33.37 -18.87
C VAL A 303 19.47 32.54 -19.30
N GLU A 304 20.06 32.90 -20.44
CA GLU A 304 21.33 32.34 -20.88
C GLU A 304 22.48 33.07 -20.19
N THR A 305 23.30 32.34 -19.44
CA THR A 305 24.46 32.86 -18.74
C THR A 305 25.76 32.28 -19.31
N GLU A 306 26.90 32.82 -18.89
CA GLU A 306 28.21 32.22 -19.21
C GLU A 306 28.38 30.78 -18.66
N ARG A 307 27.51 30.37 -17.73
CA ARG A 307 27.49 29.05 -17.09
C ARG A 307 26.42 28.12 -17.66
N GLY A 308 25.65 28.57 -18.66
CA GLY A 308 24.52 27.85 -19.23
C GLY A 308 23.19 28.52 -18.92
N GLN A 309 22.11 27.87 -19.34
CA GLN A 309 20.75 28.31 -19.07
C GLN A 309 20.44 28.18 -17.57
N MET A 310 19.86 29.22 -16.98
CA MET A 310 19.47 29.28 -15.58
C MET A 310 18.07 29.87 -15.45
N LEU A 311 17.41 29.61 -14.31
CA LEU A 311 16.16 30.28 -13.94
C LEU A 311 16.48 31.51 -13.10
N ALA A 312 16.07 32.67 -13.58
CA ALA A 312 16.09 33.92 -12.84
C ALA A 312 14.82 34.09 -12.01
N ILE A 313 15.00 34.30 -10.71
CA ILE A 313 13.94 34.69 -9.76
C ILE A 313 14.32 36.05 -9.18
N THR A 314 13.49 37.05 -9.41
CA THR A 314 13.78 38.42 -8.95
C THR A 314 12.62 39.04 -8.17
N ALA A 315 12.93 39.91 -7.23
CA ALA A 315 11.96 40.72 -6.50
C ALA A 315 12.60 42.03 -6.01
N ASP A 316 11.88 43.14 -6.12
CA ASP A 316 12.35 44.44 -5.62
C ASP A 316 12.57 44.41 -4.11
N ARG A 317 11.71 43.68 -3.39
CA ARG A 317 11.77 43.53 -1.92
C ARG A 317 11.11 42.23 -1.50
N ILE A 318 11.84 41.44 -0.71
CA ILE A 318 11.34 40.23 -0.05
C ILE A 318 11.24 40.58 1.45
N GLU A 319 10.06 41.02 1.88
CA GLU A 319 9.83 41.39 3.27
C GLU A 319 9.74 40.14 4.15
N VAL A 320 10.56 40.08 5.19
CA VAL A 320 10.60 38.98 6.17
C VAL A 320 10.20 39.51 7.55
N SER A 321 9.20 38.87 8.15
CA SER A 321 8.69 39.20 9.48
C SER A 321 9.17 38.16 10.50
N LYS A 322 9.67 38.66 11.63
CA LYS A 322 10.03 37.82 12.79
C LYS A 322 8.84 37.68 13.73
N VAL A 323 8.57 36.44 14.13
CA VAL A 323 7.57 36.08 15.12
C VAL A 323 8.29 35.50 16.34
N TYR A 324 8.33 36.31 17.39
CA TYR A 324 8.76 35.86 18.71
C TYR A 324 7.62 35.09 19.36
N TYR A 325 7.93 33.95 19.96
CA TYR A 325 6.93 33.12 20.62
C TYR A 325 7.44 32.58 21.96
N ARG A 326 6.49 32.20 22.81
CA ARG A 326 6.72 31.34 23.96
C ARG A 326 5.95 30.03 23.79
N GLU A 327 6.55 28.94 24.19
CA GLU A 327 5.87 27.66 24.34
C GLU A 327 5.00 27.69 25.61
N VAL A 328 3.74 27.30 25.44
CA VAL A 328 2.77 27.20 26.53
C VAL A 328 2.30 25.76 26.56
N GLU A 329 2.63 25.07 27.64
CA GLU A 329 2.17 23.70 27.89
C GLU A 329 1.12 23.68 29.01
N ASN A 330 0.03 22.95 28.77
CA ASN A 330 -0.91 22.52 29.80
C ASN A 330 -0.86 20.98 29.89
N GLU A 331 -1.45 20.38 30.93
CA GLU A 331 -1.40 18.94 31.26
C GLU A 331 -1.70 17.95 30.11
N THR A 332 -2.26 18.42 28.99
CA THR A 332 -2.64 17.60 27.83
C THR A 332 -2.17 18.15 26.47
N MET A 333 -1.66 19.38 26.37
CA MET A 333 -1.35 20.01 25.08
C MET A 333 -0.35 21.16 25.21
N GLY A 334 0.60 21.23 24.27
CA GLY A 334 1.49 22.38 24.06
C GLY A 334 1.12 23.17 22.81
N TRP A 335 1.33 24.49 22.83
CA TRP A 335 1.23 25.35 21.65
C TRP A 335 2.19 26.55 21.75
N TYR A 336 2.46 27.20 20.61
CA TYR A 336 3.24 28.43 20.56
C TYR A 336 2.32 29.65 20.60
N GLU A 337 2.59 30.59 21.50
CA GLU A 337 1.88 31.85 21.63
C GLU A 337 2.81 33.01 21.28
N ARG A 338 2.34 33.94 20.44
CA ARG A 338 3.12 35.12 20.05
C ARG A 338 3.41 36.02 21.24
N ILE A 339 4.64 36.52 21.32
CA ILE A 339 5.07 37.50 22.32
C ILE A 339 5.63 38.76 21.64
N PRO A 340 5.57 39.92 22.30
CA PRO A 340 6.32 41.11 21.87
C PRO A 340 7.83 40.85 21.86
N ALA A 341 8.56 41.51 20.96
CA ALA A 341 10.00 41.35 20.85
C ALA A 341 10.74 41.77 22.14
N GLU A 342 10.17 42.70 22.91
CA GLU A 342 10.73 43.19 24.17
C GLU A 342 10.61 42.18 25.32
N GLU A 343 9.69 41.21 25.21
CA GLU A 343 9.51 40.13 26.18
C GLU A 343 10.38 38.91 25.88
N TYR A 344 11.01 38.84 24.70
CA TYR A 344 11.83 37.72 24.30
C TYR A 344 13.14 37.67 25.11
N ASP A 345 13.39 36.52 25.71
CA ASP A 345 14.64 36.20 26.40
C ASP A 345 15.32 35.01 25.70
N PRO A 346 16.47 35.20 25.03
CA PRO A 346 17.17 34.12 24.32
C PRO A 346 17.74 33.05 25.26
N ASP A 347 17.90 33.35 26.55
CA ASP A 347 18.38 32.37 27.54
C ASP A 347 17.24 31.48 28.07
N ASN A 348 15.98 31.79 27.73
CA ASN A 348 14.82 31.00 28.13
C ASN A 348 14.53 29.90 27.08
N PRO A 349 14.63 28.61 27.45
CA PRO A 349 14.42 27.50 26.52
C PRO A 349 12.96 27.38 26.02
N ASP A 350 12.00 27.98 26.74
CA ASP A 350 10.58 27.96 26.36
C ASP A 350 10.24 29.13 25.41
N MET A 351 11.24 29.90 24.94
CA MET A 351 11.03 31.02 24.01
C MET A 351 11.83 30.81 22.73
N GLY A 352 11.29 31.26 21.61
CA GLY A 352 11.95 31.13 20.31
C GLY A 352 11.57 32.22 19.33
N VAL A 353 12.24 32.18 18.18
CA VAL A 353 12.02 33.08 17.05
C VAL A 353 11.78 32.24 15.82
N GLN A 354 10.69 32.51 15.12
CA GLN A 354 10.44 32.03 13.75
C GLN A 354 10.38 33.23 12.81
N ASN A 355 10.55 32.98 11.52
CA ASN A 355 10.33 33.97 10.47
C ASN A 355 9.44 33.37 9.37
N ASP A 356 8.85 34.23 8.56
CA ASP A 356 8.02 33.85 7.41
C ASP A 356 8.77 33.99 6.07
N GLY A 357 10.11 34.05 6.12
CA GLY A 357 10.97 34.39 4.99
C GLY A 357 11.35 33.21 4.11
N SER A 358 10.65 32.09 4.22
CA SER A 358 10.86 30.88 3.40
C SER A 358 9.79 30.77 2.32
N PHE A 359 10.24 30.67 1.07
CA PHE A 359 9.42 30.61 -0.13
C PHE A 359 9.80 29.35 -0.93
N ALA A 360 8.83 28.48 -1.18
CA ALA A 360 8.99 27.29 -2.01
C ALA A 360 8.23 27.49 -3.33
N PHE A 361 8.90 27.29 -4.46
CA PHE A 361 8.36 27.44 -5.80
C PHE A 361 8.36 26.08 -6.47
N THR A 362 7.18 25.49 -6.68
CA THR A 362 7.08 24.08 -7.12
C THR A 362 6.32 23.98 -8.44
N VAL A 363 6.88 23.22 -9.38
CA VAL A 363 6.19 22.79 -10.60
C VAL A 363 6.27 21.29 -10.77
N THR A 364 5.19 20.72 -11.30
CA THR A 364 5.09 19.29 -11.57
C THR A 364 4.77 19.07 -13.04
N LEU A 365 5.46 18.13 -13.66
CA LEU A 365 5.24 17.68 -15.03
C LEU A 365 4.95 16.17 -15.02
N VAL A 366 3.83 15.77 -15.61
CA VAL A 366 3.57 14.35 -15.87
C VAL A 366 4.36 13.92 -17.10
N ALA A 367 5.15 12.86 -16.96
CA ALA A 367 5.92 12.27 -18.05
C ALA A 367 5.03 11.39 -18.94
N ASP A 368 5.31 11.39 -20.24
CA ASP A 368 4.58 10.60 -21.22
C ASP A 368 4.97 9.10 -21.17
N GLU A 369 6.17 8.81 -20.68
CA GLU A 369 6.76 7.49 -20.54
C GLU A 369 7.32 7.28 -19.12
N PRO A 370 7.57 6.03 -18.68
CA PRO A 370 8.21 5.76 -17.39
C PRO A 370 9.62 6.36 -17.34
N ILE A 371 9.92 7.01 -16.22
CA ILE A 371 11.20 7.68 -15.96
C ILE A 371 12.28 6.62 -15.66
N ASP A 372 13.44 6.69 -16.29
CA ASP A 372 14.61 5.88 -15.93
C ASP A 372 15.27 6.39 -14.64
N THR A 373 14.71 5.96 -13.53
CA THR A 373 15.19 6.31 -12.18
C THR A 373 16.45 5.53 -11.78
N ALA A 374 16.81 4.46 -12.48
CA ALA A 374 18.01 3.66 -12.19
C ALA A 374 19.27 4.22 -12.85
N ASP A 375 19.12 4.85 -14.02
CA ASP A 375 20.23 5.44 -14.78
C ASP A 375 19.81 6.72 -15.55
N PRO A 376 19.51 7.83 -14.85
CA PRO A 376 18.92 9.03 -15.46
C PRO A 376 19.88 9.87 -16.32
N PHE A 377 21.11 9.41 -16.60
CA PHE A 377 22.16 10.28 -17.15
C PHE A 377 22.03 10.60 -18.64
N ASP A 378 21.33 9.76 -19.41
CA ASP A 378 21.27 9.88 -20.86
C ASP A 378 19.98 10.57 -21.34
N ASP A 379 18.84 10.17 -20.77
CA ASP A 379 17.51 10.52 -21.29
C ASP A 379 16.63 11.31 -20.30
N GLU A 380 17.05 11.44 -19.04
CA GLU A 380 16.26 12.13 -18.01
C GLU A 380 16.81 13.55 -17.74
N PRO A 381 15.94 14.50 -17.37
CA PRO A 381 16.40 15.83 -17.00
C PRO A 381 17.23 15.77 -15.71
N LEU A 382 18.37 16.47 -15.71
CA LEU A 382 19.21 16.71 -14.53
C LEU A 382 19.50 18.20 -14.41
N LEU A 383 19.72 18.69 -13.19
CA LEU A 383 20.08 20.08 -12.92
C LEU A 383 21.39 20.43 -13.62
N ALA A 384 21.40 21.49 -14.43
CA ALA A 384 22.62 21.96 -15.07
C ALA A 384 22.92 23.42 -14.68
N PRO A 385 24.21 23.82 -14.61
CA PRO A 385 25.42 23.03 -14.87
C PRO A 385 25.91 22.21 -13.66
N GLN A 386 26.58 21.08 -13.93
CA GLN A 386 27.28 20.25 -12.92
C GLN A 386 28.75 20.11 -13.28
N ALA A 387 29.63 20.11 -12.27
CA ALA A 387 31.04 19.79 -12.40
C ALA A 387 31.47 18.72 -11.38
N ASP A 388 32.55 17.99 -11.70
CA ASP A 388 33.24 17.09 -10.77
C ASP A 388 32.34 16.03 -10.07
N ARG A 389 31.33 15.53 -10.79
CA ARG A 389 30.42 14.49 -10.27
C ARG A 389 31.19 13.23 -9.90
N THR A 390 31.07 12.81 -8.64
CA THR A 390 31.80 11.68 -8.07
C THR A 390 30.83 10.77 -7.33
N GLU A 391 30.94 9.46 -7.55
CA GLU A 391 30.12 8.47 -6.83
C GLU A 391 30.60 8.34 -5.38
N VAL A 392 29.65 8.30 -4.45
CA VAL A 392 29.88 8.20 -3.00
C VAL A 392 28.99 7.12 -2.40
N GLU A 393 29.30 6.71 -1.16
CA GLU A 393 28.45 5.76 -0.44
C GLU A 393 27.13 6.42 -0.02
N CYS A 394 26.00 5.78 -0.32
CA CYS A 394 24.70 6.26 0.12
C CYS A 394 24.54 6.16 1.64
N VAL A 395 23.97 7.21 2.25
CA VAL A 395 23.73 7.27 3.70
C VAL A 395 22.68 6.24 4.16
N THR A 396 21.71 5.94 3.31
CA THR A 396 20.60 5.02 3.59
C THR A 396 20.33 4.09 2.41
N GLY A 397 19.95 2.84 2.66
CA GLY A 397 19.52 1.92 1.61
C GLY A 397 20.68 1.21 0.89
N ASP A 398 20.62 -0.12 0.87
CA ASP A 398 21.55 -0.98 0.13
C ASP A 398 20.71 -1.81 -0.85
N SER A 399 20.51 -1.25 -2.04
CA SER A 399 19.88 -1.95 -3.17
C SER A 399 20.87 -1.95 -4.34
N ALA A 400 20.78 -2.95 -5.21
CA ALA A 400 21.72 -3.08 -6.34
C ALA A 400 21.62 -1.92 -7.34
N THR A 401 20.50 -1.19 -7.36
CA THR A 401 20.27 -0.04 -8.24
C THR A 401 20.59 1.29 -7.56
N HIS A 402 20.60 1.33 -6.23
CA HIS A 402 20.75 2.56 -5.45
C HIS A 402 22.19 3.08 -5.48
N ARG A 403 22.39 4.29 -6.01
CA ARG A 403 23.70 4.95 -6.13
C ARG A 403 23.57 6.42 -5.77
N CYS A 404 24.62 6.98 -5.17
CA CYS A 404 24.66 8.36 -4.73
C CYS A 404 25.88 9.05 -5.31
N PHE A 405 25.72 10.32 -5.68
CA PHE A 405 26.77 11.14 -6.26
C PHE A 405 26.78 12.50 -5.57
N GLU A 406 27.98 13.06 -5.44
CA GLU A 406 28.20 14.46 -5.08
C GLU A 406 28.76 15.18 -6.30
N TYR A 407 28.41 16.46 -6.47
CA TYR A 407 28.93 17.30 -7.55
C TYR A 407 29.03 18.77 -7.10
N GLU A 408 29.85 19.54 -7.81
CA GLU A 408 29.94 20.98 -7.62
C GLU A 408 28.97 21.68 -8.57
N GLY A 409 28.01 22.42 -7.99
CA GLY A 409 27.07 23.26 -8.73
C GLY A 409 27.44 24.75 -8.65
N GLN A 410 26.67 25.59 -9.33
CA GLN A 410 26.83 27.04 -9.29
C GLN A 410 25.48 27.75 -9.29
N MET A 411 25.39 28.83 -8.52
CA MET A 411 24.26 29.75 -8.50
C MET A 411 24.76 31.19 -8.53
N TYR A 412 23.91 32.12 -8.96
CA TYR A 412 24.17 33.56 -8.83
C TYR A 412 23.22 34.14 -7.80
N ALA A 413 23.73 35.03 -6.94
CA ALA A 413 22.92 35.79 -5.99
C ALA A 413 23.40 37.24 -5.95
N ASP A 414 22.45 38.17 -6.05
CA ASP A 414 22.66 39.60 -5.91
C ASP A 414 21.50 40.20 -5.12
N TYR A 415 21.78 40.68 -3.91
CA TYR A 415 20.78 41.24 -3.01
C TYR A 415 21.43 42.08 -1.90
N GLU A 416 20.67 43.05 -1.39
CA GLU A 416 21.04 43.85 -0.24
C GLU A 416 20.29 43.34 1.01
N THR A 417 21.00 43.22 2.14
CA THR A 417 20.41 42.84 3.43
C THR A 417 21.35 43.23 4.58
N ASN A 418 20.98 42.90 5.82
CA ASN A 418 21.81 43.10 7.01
C ASN A 418 23.05 42.19 6.97
N GLU A 419 24.21 42.66 7.46
CA GLU A 419 25.46 41.89 7.50
C GLU A 419 25.34 40.56 8.29
N GLY A 420 24.41 40.51 9.25
CA GLY A 420 24.14 39.32 10.05
C GLY A 420 23.09 38.36 9.47
N ALA A 421 22.49 38.69 8.32
CA ALA A 421 21.44 37.88 7.72
C ALA A 421 21.98 36.57 7.14
N THR A 422 21.14 35.54 7.16
CA THR A 422 21.39 34.24 6.53
C THR A 422 20.36 34.01 5.44
N VAL A 423 20.83 33.65 4.24
CA VAL A 423 20.00 33.34 3.09
C VAL A 423 20.33 31.94 2.60
N TYR A 424 19.33 31.09 2.51
CA TYR A 424 19.42 29.74 1.96
C TYR A 424 18.74 29.71 0.60
N VAL A 425 19.42 29.14 -0.39
CA VAL A 425 18.87 28.92 -1.73
C VAL A 425 19.09 27.47 -2.11
N SER A 426 18.05 26.81 -2.62
CA SER A 426 18.17 25.47 -3.16
C SER A 426 17.32 25.25 -4.41
N ALA A 427 17.80 24.37 -5.27
CA ALA A 427 17.07 23.80 -6.39
C ALA A 427 17.02 22.28 -6.19
N GLN A 428 15.83 21.70 -6.29
CA GLN A 428 15.58 20.27 -6.12
C GLN A 428 14.79 19.75 -7.32
N LEU A 429 15.22 18.61 -7.84
CA LEU A 429 14.55 17.87 -8.89
C LEU A 429 14.27 16.46 -8.40
N ASP A 430 13.02 16.02 -8.52
CA ASP A 430 12.61 14.63 -8.30
C ASP A 430 12.03 14.07 -9.59
N GLY A 431 12.46 12.88 -9.99
CA GLY A 431 11.80 12.07 -11.01
C GLY A 431 11.26 10.80 -10.38
N ARG A 432 9.94 10.58 -10.45
CA ARG A 432 9.25 9.50 -9.72
C ARG A 432 8.35 8.69 -10.63
N ASN A 433 8.39 7.37 -10.48
CA ASN A 433 7.34 6.49 -10.98
C ASN A 433 6.57 5.92 -9.79
N GLU A 434 5.26 6.17 -9.73
CA GLU A 434 4.39 5.65 -8.69
C GLU A 434 3.37 4.68 -9.29
N TRP A 435 3.10 3.58 -8.60
CA TRP A 435 2.04 2.63 -8.98
C TRP A 435 1.42 1.97 -7.76
N PHE A 436 0.22 1.44 -7.94
CA PHE A 436 -0.44 0.68 -6.90
C PHE A 436 -0.10 -0.82 -7.00
N SER A 437 0.50 -1.38 -5.95
CA SER A 437 0.74 -2.82 -5.81
C SER A 437 0.45 -3.26 -4.37
N GLY A 438 -0.83 -3.45 -4.04
CA GLY A 438 -1.28 -3.68 -2.65
C GLY A 438 -1.16 -2.42 -1.76
N GLY A 439 -0.38 -1.43 -2.17
CA GLY A 439 -0.27 -0.08 -1.61
C GLY A 439 0.40 0.81 -2.64
N TRP A 440 0.45 2.12 -2.39
CA TRP A 440 1.27 3.02 -3.20
C TRP A 440 2.74 2.67 -3.00
N THR A 441 3.43 2.42 -4.10
CA THR A 441 4.86 2.15 -4.14
C THR A 441 5.44 2.76 -5.41
N GLY A 442 6.76 2.84 -5.49
CA GLY A 442 7.40 3.51 -6.60
C GLY A 442 8.90 3.39 -6.56
N ASN A 443 9.53 4.00 -7.55
CA ASN A 443 10.94 4.28 -7.58
C ASN A 443 11.18 5.74 -7.95
N GLU A 444 12.33 6.26 -7.57
CA GLU A 444 12.67 7.66 -7.80
C GLU A 444 14.17 7.88 -7.95
N TYR A 445 14.50 9.00 -8.61
CA TYR A 445 15.77 9.69 -8.42
C TYR A 445 15.49 11.09 -7.88
N ARG A 446 16.42 11.62 -7.10
CA ARG A 446 16.35 12.94 -6.50
C ARG A 446 17.70 13.63 -6.64
N GLU A 447 17.66 14.89 -7.03
CA GLU A 447 18.81 15.74 -7.15
C GLU A 447 18.58 17.03 -6.38
N TRP A 448 19.59 17.51 -5.67
CA TRP A 448 19.55 18.81 -5.03
C TRP A 448 20.85 19.58 -5.26
N SER A 449 20.72 20.89 -5.34
CA SER A 449 21.83 21.84 -5.31
C SER A 449 21.48 22.94 -4.33
N ARG A 450 22.35 23.23 -3.35
CA ARG A 450 22.02 24.15 -2.25
C ARG A 450 23.21 24.98 -1.80
N ILE A 451 22.90 26.14 -1.21
CA ILE A 451 23.89 27.02 -0.59
C ILE A 451 23.30 27.85 0.55
N GLU A 452 24.10 28.08 1.58
CA GLU A 452 23.83 29.04 2.65
C GLU A 452 24.79 30.23 2.51
N LEU A 453 24.23 31.43 2.41
CA LEU A 453 24.93 32.70 2.20
C LEU A 453 24.74 33.60 3.42
N ARG A 454 25.75 34.43 3.72
CA ARG A 454 25.72 35.38 4.83
C ARG A 454 25.86 36.81 4.35
N GLY A 455 25.07 37.70 4.94
CA GLY A 455 25.06 39.12 4.62
C GLY A 455 24.66 39.40 3.17
N PRO A 456 24.93 40.62 2.66
CA PRO A 456 24.67 40.96 1.27
C PRO A 456 25.56 40.15 0.32
N GLN A 457 25.04 39.84 -0.87
CA GLN A 457 25.74 39.07 -1.90
C GLN A 457 25.69 39.81 -3.23
N SER A 458 26.72 39.61 -4.05
CA SER A 458 26.79 40.16 -5.40
C SER A 458 27.75 39.33 -6.26
N GLY A 459 27.24 38.23 -6.83
CA GLY A 459 28.01 37.41 -7.75
C GLY A 459 27.65 35.93 -7.78
N TRP A 460 28.51 35.17 -8.45
CA TRP A 460 28.45 33.72 -8.55
C TRP A 460 29.03 33.05 -7.31
N VAL A 461 28.36 32.00 -6.85
CA VAL A 461 28.73 31.17 -5.71
C VAL A 461 28.73 29.70 -6.11
N LEU A 462 29.65 28.94 -5.53
CA LEU A 462 29.66 27.48 -5.65
C LEU A 462 28.57 26.90 -4.74
N THR A 463 27.96 25.81 -5.18
CA THR A 463 26.91 25.11 -4.43
C THR A 463 27.27 23.65 -4.25
N ASP A 464 26.81 23.08 -3.14
CA ASP A 464 26.94 21.65 -2.87
C ASP A 464 25.78 20.93 -3.57
N GLY A 465 26.10 20.06 -4.51
CA GLY A 465 25.16 19.25 -5.26
C GLY A 465 25.21 17.77 -4.86
N GLU A 466 24.06 17.13 -4.72
CA GLU A 466 24.00 15.68 -4.56
C GLU A 466 22.88 15.09 -5.43
N LEU A 467 23.09 13.87 -5.89
CA LEU A 467 22.19 13.12 -6.76
C LEU A 467 22.05 11.70 -6.22
N GLU A 468 20.84 11.32 -5.84
CA GLU A 468 20.44 9.98 -5.43
C GLU A 468 19.64 9.35 -6.57
N ILE A 469 20.06 8.19 -7.07
CA ILE A 469 19.37 7.46 -8.13
C ILE A 469 19.10 6.03 -7.66
N GLY A 470 18.15 5.34 -8.29
CA GLY A 470 17.96 3.93 -7.99
C GLY A 470 17.20 3.66 -6.69
N SER A 471 16.55 4.68 -6.11
CA SER A 471 15.84 4.59 -4.83
C SER A 471 14.44 3.99 -5.02
N GLY A 472 13.94 3.27 -4.01
CA GLY A 472 12.62 2.61 -4.03
C GLY A 472 12.61 1.18 -4.59
N ASN A 473 11.44 0.74 -5.06
CA ASN A 473 11.20 -0.62 -5.54
C ASN A 473 11.23 -0.67 -7.06
N TYR A 474 12.09 -1.52 -7.64
CA TYR A 474 12.16 -1.73 -9.08
C TYR A 474 11.35 -2.97 -9.49
N ARG A 475 10.82 -2.94 -10.71
CA ARG A 475 10.07 -4.05 -11.29
C ARG A 475 11.10 -4.99 -11.94
N ASP A 476 11.16 -6.23 -11.50
CA ASP A 476 11.95 -7.29 -12.15
C ASP A 476 11.34 -7.76 -13.49
#